data_AF-B8BB71-F1
#
_entry.id   AF-B8BB71-F1
#
_cell.length_a   1.000
_cell.length_b   1.000
_cell.length_c   1.000
_cell.angle_alpha   90.00
_cell.angle_beta   90.00
_cell.angle_gamma   90.00
#
_symmetry.space_group_name_H-M   'P 1'
#
loop_
_entity.id
_entity.type
_entity.pdbx_description
1 polymer ?
#
loop_
_entity_poly.entity_id
_entity_poly.type
_entity_poly.pdbx_seq_one_letter_code
_entity_poly.pdbx_strand_id
1 'polypeptide(L)'
;MESSYHSIHARRPSMEVFQGVEFVALRVWCCNSYLHADENGRSVYHGNLRGGSGGGSLHNAVWAVEEVVAGVPPTRYVLLRGAYGRYLGSPDAPDREREGCCSLEAAQRDRDVLDVGAIMWRAVGCSGPDLARGCVVLLHDKSGRYLRGNQTFLARRPGVSVHSDVDNETSLRWEVVRVTPSQVRPELPIATECNLTKNLVAACFPPLRRQIQFVTAGAGAAGNIDVFTGKSVQLLREKLAGILGYDEFTLCVRAGIHGRLTPLLIDLPRSRETLHIVLVRPNSEAEDQLLFPNLNALLLLASVTSHISGSSSSDRGYAVSGSNGLRLPLITLRPNETAPQSSTPHNAYTLPLTDNGTAATAKVQSR
;
A
#
# COMPACT_ATOMS: atom_id res chain seq x y z
N MET A 1 29.27 30.79 8.08
CA MET A 1 27.85 30.38 7.98
C MET A 1 27.71 29.49 6.75
N GLU A 2 28.49 28.41 6.71
CA GLU A 2 28.67 27.50 5.58
C GLU A 2 28.86 26.11 6.21
N SER A 3 27.75 25.43 6.54
CA SER A 3 27.84 24.04 7.02
C SER A 3 26.54 23.24 6.84
N SER A 4 25.62 23.69 5.98
CA SER A 4 24.36 22.95 5.74
C SER A 4 24.21 22.40 4.32
N TYR A 5 25.09 22.77 3.37
CA TYR A 5 24.95 22.35 1.98
C TYR A 5 25.66 21.02 1.64
N HIS A 6 26.52 20.49 2.52
CA HIS A 6 27.28 19.26 2.28
C HIS A 6 26.67 17.95 2.83
N SER A 7 25.46 17.97 3.40
CA SER A 7 24.93 16.84 4.18
C SER A 7 23.99 15.87 3.42
N ILE A 8 23.49 16.24 2.23
CA ILE A 8 22.37 15.51 1.62
C ILE A 8 22.83 14.50 0.56
N HIS A 9 23.96 14.74 -0.11
CA HIS A 9 24.48 13.87 -1.18
C HIS A 9 25.22 12.61 -0.67
N ALA A 10 25.44 12.50 0.64
CA ALA A 10 26.11 11.36 1.28
C ALA A 10 25.16 10.54 2.19
N ARG A 11 23.85 10.60 1.94
CA ARG A 11 22.88 9.80 2.73
C ARG A 11 22.99 8.33 2.37
N ARG A 12 23.08 7.48 3.41
CA ARG A 12 23.18 6.04 3.23
C ARG A 12 21.85 5.52 2.67
N PRO A 13 21.89 4.61 1.68
CA PRO A 13 20.73 3.85 1.27
C PRO A 13 20.10 3.18 2.49
N SER A 14 18.78 3.22 2.60
CA SER A 14 18.02 2.57 3.68
C SER A 14 16.95 1.65 3.10
N MET A 15 17.36 0.77 2.20
CA MET A 15 16.44 -0.14 1.49
C MET A 15 15.97 -1.30 2.40
N GLU A 16 16.68 -1.56 3.50
CA GLU A 16 16.34 -2.57 4.51
C GLU A 16 14.95 -2.37 5.14
N VAL A 17 14.38 -1.16 5.06
CA VAL A 17 13.01 -0.90 5.56
C VAL A 17 11.95 -1.69 4.80
N PHE A 18 12.19 -1.98 3.52
CA PHE A 18 11.30 -2.73 2.63
C PHE A 18 11.64 -4.23 2.53
N GLN A 19 12.77 -4.66 3.10
CA GLN A 19 13.25 -6.03 2.93
C GLN A 19 12.27 -7.05 3.53
N GLY A 20 11.75 -7.95 2.69
CA GLY A 20 10.80 -9.00 3.10
C GLY A 20 9.44 -8.47 3.56
N VAL A 21 9.08 -7.24 3.15
CA VAL A 21 7.79 -6.62 3.46
C VAL A 21 6.88 -6.78 2.25
N GLU A 22 5.68 -7.32 2.46
CA GLU A 22 4.69 -7.51 1.38
C GLU A 22 3.81 -6.26 1.16
N PHE A 23 3.43 -5.59 2.24
CA PHE A 23 2.55 -4.43 2.21
C PHE A 23 3.04 -3.31 3.12
N VAL A 24 2.88 -2.07 2.68
CA VAL A 24 3.20 -0.87 3.44
C VAL A 24 2.08 0.16 3.34
N ALA A 25 1.97 0.99 4.38
CA ALA A 25 1.29 2.27 4.30
C ALA A 25 2.35 3.36 4.55
N LEU A 26 2.42 4.34 3.65
CA LEU A 26 3.37 5.44 3.76
C LEU A 26 2.73 6.60 4.49
N ARG A 27 3.25 6.93 5.67
CA ARG A 27 2.74 8.02 6.50
C ARG A 27 3.62 9.26 6.37
N VAL A 28 3.02 10.40 6.07
CA VAL A 28 3.69 11.69 6.11
C VAL A 28 4.01 12.01 7.58
N TRP A 29 5.29 12.19 7.88
CA TRP A 29 5.78 12.36 9.25
C TRP A 29 5.11 13.51 10.00
N CYS A 30 4.93 14.66 9.33
CA CYS A 30 4.48 15.89 9.98
C CYS A 30 2.97 15.98 10.25
N CYS A 31 2.12 15.17 9.59
CA CYS A 31 0.66 15.38 9.63
C CYS A 31 -0.17 14.12 9.79
N ASN A 32 0.44 12.97 10.15
CA ASN A 32 -0.23 11.69 10.40
C ASN A 32 -1.20 11.25 9.28
N SER A 33 -0.98 11.76 8.07
CA SER A 33 -1.73 11.41 6.87
C SER A 33 -0.98 10.31 6.12
N TYR A 34 -1.72 9.50 5.39
CA TYR A 34 -1.18 8.35 4.66
C TYR A 34 -1.29 8.59 3.17
N LEU A 35 -0.38 8.03 2.37
CA LEU A 35 -0.44 8.07 0.92
C LEU A 35 -1.58 7.18 0.39
N HIS A 36 -2.49 7.75 -0.38
CA HIS A 36 -3.63 7.07 -1.01
C HIS A 36 -3.51 7.05 -2.54
N ALA A 37 -3.84 5.90 -3.12
CA ALA A 37 -4.24 5.80 -4.52
C ALA A 37 -5.64 6.40 -4.70
N ASP A 38 -5.77 7.44 -5.54
CA ASP A 38 -7.08 8.04 -5.78
C ASP A 38 -8.00 7.10 -6.56
N GLU A 39 -9.29 7.14 -6.23
CA GLU A 39 -10.37 6.45 -6.92
C GLU A 39 -10.44 6.84 -8.40
N ASN A 40 -9.92 8.00 -8.81
CA ASN A 40 -9.84 8.34 -10.24
C ASN A 40 -8.90 7.42 -11.04
N GLY A 41 -8.10 6.58 -10.37
CA GLY A 41 -7.19 5.61 -10.97
C GLY A 41 -5.90 6.21 -11.56
N ARG A 42 -5.63 7.51 -11.36
CA ARG A 42 -4.46 8.20 -11.94
C ARG A 42 -3.73 9.10 -10.94
N SER A 43 -4.42 9.74 -10.03
CA SER A 43 -3.81 10.65 -9.05
C SER A 43 -3.45 9.91 -7.77
N VAL A 44 -2.55 10.51 -7.00
CA VAL A 44 -2.33 10.15 -5.60
C VAL A 44 -2.54 11.37 -4.71
N TYR A 45 -2.96 11.15 -3.49
CA TYR A 45 -3.12 12.18 -2.48
C TYR A 45 -2.68 11.64 -1.13
N HIS A 46 -2.57 12.48 -0.11
CA HIS A 46 -2.44 11.99 1.26
C HIS A 46 -3.59 12.44 2.15
N GLY A 47 -3.97 11.59 3.11
CA GLY A 47 -5.11 11.85 3.99
C GLY A 47 -5.23 10.86 5.13
N ASN A 48 -6.11 11.17 6.09
CA ASN A 48 -6.35 10.31 7.25
C ASN A 48 -6.97 8.96 6.83
N LEU A 49 -6.66 7.90 7.59
CA LEU A 49 -7.26 6.57 7.41
C LEU A 49 -8.74 6.52 7.84
N ARG A 50 -9.12 7.32 8.84
CA ARG A 50 -10.51 7.42 9.30
C ARG A 50 -11.25 8.41 8.40
N GLY A 51 -12.08 7.89 7.51
CA GLY A 51 -12.85 8.69 6.56
C GLY A 51 -13.84 9.61 7.27
N GLY A 52 -13.72 10.93 7.04
CA GLY A 52 -14.92 11.78 6.94
C GLY A 52 -15.68 11.42 5.65
N SER A 53 -16.87 11.97 5.43
CA SER A 53 -17.84 11.64 4.35
C SER A 53 -17.36 11.70 2.88
N GLY A 54 -16.05 11.76 2.61
CA GLY A 54 -15.42 11.57 1.29
C GLY A 54 -14.11 10.76 1.33
N GLY A 55 -13.86 10.00 2.41
CA GLY A 55 -12.67 9.17 2.60
C GLY A 55 -12.71 7.91 1.74
N GLY A 56 -11.67 7.72 0.92
CA GLY A 56 -11.50 6.51 0.12
C GLY A 56 -11.34 5.26 1.00
N SER A 57 -11.53 4.09 0.40
CA SER A 57 -11.31 2.80 1.07
C SER A 57 -9.92 2.71 1.70
N LEU A 58 -9.80 2.08 2.88
CA LEU A 58 -8.51 1.85 3.54
C LEU A 58 -7.50 1.10 2.65
N HIS A 59 -8.00 0.27 1.74
CA HIS A 59 -7.16 -0.40 0.74
C HIS A 59 -6.40 0.59 -0.15
N ASN A 60 -6.95 1.80 -0.40
CA ASN A 60 -6.25 2.82 -1.18
C ASN A 60 -5.00 3.35 -0.49
N ALA A 61 -4.92 3.24 0.83
CA ALA A 61 -3.77 3.69 1.61
C ALA A 61 -2.63 2.64 1.67
N VAL A 62 -2.91 1.41 1.21
CA VAL A 62 -1.98 0.29 1.30
C VAL A 62 -1.37 0.01 -0.07
N TRP A 63 -0.05 -0.17 -0.06
CA TRP A 63 0.76 -0.40 -1.24
C TRP A 63 1.48 -1.73 -1.08
N ALA A 64 1.29 -2.63 -2.03
CA ALA A 64 2.09 -3.84 -2.13
C ALA A 64 3.51 -3.50 -2.59
N VAL A 65 4.50 -4.10 -1.96
CA VAL A 65 5.92 -3.82 -2.19
C VAL A 65 6.47 -4.84 -3.17
N GLU A 66 7.21 -4.36 -4.16
CA GLU A 66 7.96 -5.20 -5.08
C GLU A 66 9.40 -4.67 -5.18
N GLU A 67 10.37 -5.48 -4.73
CA GLU A 67 11.78 -5.16 -4.84
C GLU A 67 12.32 -5.53 -6.21
N VAL A 68 13.04 -4.60 -6.85
CA VAL A 68 13.69 -4.82 -8.15
C VAL A 68 15.12 -4.32 -8.14
N VAL A 69 15.99 -4.97 -8.90
CA VAL A 69 17.37 -4.53 -9.14
C VAL A 69 17.47 -4.10 -10.59
N ALA A 70 17.94 -2.87 -10.81
CA ALA A 70 18.05 -2.29 -12.14
C ALA A 70 19.29 -1.39 -12.29
N GLY A 71 19.69 -1.17 -13.54
CA GLY A 71 20.80 -0.27 -13.90
C GLY A 71 22.19 -0.88 -13.77
N VAL A 72 23.19 -0.13 -14.24
CA VAL A 72 24.62 -0.42 -14.09
C VAL A 72 25.28 0.82 -13.46
N PRO A 73 25.84 0.73 -12.23
CA PRO A 73 25.91 -0.47 -11.37
C PRO A 73 24.53 -0.93 -10.86
N PRO A 74 24.38 -2.23 -10.51
CA PRO A 74 23.12 -2.80 -10.05
C PRO A 74 22.64 -2.09 -8.79
N THR A 75 21.49 -1.42 -8.90
CA THR A 75 20.91 -0.61 -7.83
C THR A 75 19.56 -1.20 -7.42
N ARG A 76 19.31 -1.29 -6.11
CA ARG A 76 18.04 -1.76 -5.55
C ARG A 76 17.00 -0.63 -5.58
N TYR A 77 15.81 -0.97 -6.02
CA TYR A 77 14.63 -0.10 -6.06
C TYR A 77 13.42 -0.83 -5.46
N VAL A 78 12.43 -0.05 -5.05
CA VAL A 78 11.11 -0.53 -4.67
C VAL A 78 10.06 0.02 -5.63
N LEU A 79 9.15 -0.85 -6.04
CA LEU A 79 7.91 -0.50 -6.73
C LEU A 79 6.77 -0.63 -5.71
N LEU A 80 5.90 0.37 -5.68
CA LEU A 80 4.78 0.42 -4.75
C LEU A 80 3.48 0.30 -5.53
N ARG A 81 2.79 -0.83 -5.40
CA ARG A 81 1.58 -1.16 -6.17
C ARG A 81 0.32 -0.91 -5.34
N GLY A 82 -0.54 -0.01 -5.79
CA GLY A 82 -1.79 0.32 -5.11
C GLY A 82 -2.92 -0.68 -5.36
N ALA A 83 -4.07 -0.43 -4.74
CA ALA A 83 -5.24 -1.32 -4.79
C ALA A 83 -5.83 -1.54 -6.21
N TYR A 84 -5.59 -0.62 -7.14
CA TYR A 84 -5.99 -0.75 -8.55
C TYR A 84 -4.94 -1.46 -9.43
N GLY A 85 -3.92 -2.05 -8.81
CA GLY A 85 -2.81 -2.73 -9.49
C GLY A 85 -1.79 -1.79 -10.16
N ARG A 86 -2.07 -0.49 -10.19
CA ARG A 86 -1.19 0.57 -10.69
C ARG A 86 -0.09 0.88 -9.68
N TYR A 87 1.03 1.38 -10.16
CA TYR A 87 2.20 1.67 -9.35
C TYR A 87 2.32 3.16 -9.03
N LEU A 88 2.83 3.51 -7.85
CA LEU A 88 3.24 4.87 -7.53
C LEU A 88 4.34 5.28 -8.50
N GLY A 89 4.08 6.33 -9.28
CA GLY A 89 4.97 6.84 -10.29
C GLY A 89 5.29 8.31 -10.09
N SER A 90 6.52 8.69 -10.38
CA SER A 90 6.94 10.06 -10.56
C SER A 90 6.39 10.62 -11.88
N PRO A 91 6.39 11.95 -12.04
CA PRO A 91 6.33 12.56 -13.35
C PRO A 91 7.42 12.00 -14.25
N ASP A 92 7.19 12.02 -15.56
CA ASP A 92 8.26 11.77 -16.51
C ASP A 92 9.36 12.83 -16.31
N ALA A 93 10.61 12.51 -16.64
CA ALA A 93 11.67 13.51 -16.55
C ALA A 93 11.29 14.68 -17.46
N PRO A 94 11.32 15.94 -16.98
CA PRO A 94 11.00 17.06 -17.84
C PRO A 94 11.99 17.08 -19.00
N ASP A 95 11.50 17.27 -20.22
CA ASP A 95 12.35 17.83 -21.27
C ASP A 95 12.86 19.16 -20.72
N ARG A 96 14.19 19.34 -20.73
CA ARG A 96 14.89 20.51 -20.13
C ARG A 96 14.34 21.87 -20.61
N GLU A 97 13.54 21.89 -21.67
CA GLU A 97 12.91 23.07 -22.26
C GLU A 97 11.55 23.43 -21.64
N ARG A 98 10.97 22.57 -20.79
CA ARG A 98 9.63 22.73 -20.18
C ARG A 98 9.64 22.87 -18.66
N GLU A 99 10.74 23.39 -18.08
CA GLU A 99 10.84 23.72 -16.65
C GLU A 99 9.96 24.92 -16.20
N GLY A 100 8.90 25.22 -16.96
CA GLY A 100 7.90 26.24 -16.65
C GLY A 100 6.60 25.63 -16.12
N CYS A 101 6.32 25.87 -14.84
CA CYS A 101 4.97 25.95 -14.25
C CYS A 101 4.16 24.65 -14.04
N CYS A 102 4.57 23.49 -14.54
CA CYS A 102 3.82 22.25 -14.27
C CYS A 102 4.18 21.67 -12.88
N SER A 103 3.17 21.57 -12.00
CA SER A 103 3.26 20.80 -10.76
C SER A 103 3.77 19.39 -11.09
N LEU A 104 4.93 19.01 -10.55
CA LEU A 104 5.54 17.69 -10.72
C LEU A 104 4.80 16.66 -9.85
N GLU A 105 3.53 16.39 -10.16
CA GLU A 105 2.68 15.53 -9.34
C GLU A 105 3.00 14.04 -9.49
N ALA A 106 3.07 13.35 -8.36
CA ALA A 106 3.09 11.90 -8.37
C ALA A 106 1.74 11.37 -8.88
N ALA A 107 1.77 10.21 -9.52
CA ALA A 107 0.62 9.61 -10.17
C ALA A 107 0.61 8.08 -10.01
N GLN A 108 -0.51 7.46 -10.34
CA GLN A 108 -0.65 6.02 -10.54
C GLN A 108 -0.33 5.69 -12.01
N ARG A 109 0.68 4.83 -12.22
CA ARG A 109 1.18 4.45 -13.55
C ARG A 109 0.98 2.95 -13.81
N ASP A 110 0.74 2.60 -15.07
CA ASP A 110 0.75 1.22 -15.54
C ASP A 110 2.20 0.72 -15.69
N ARG A 111 2.39 -0.59 -15.64
CA ARG A 111 3.70 -1.21 -15.92
C ARG A 111 3.70 -1.83 -17.30
N ASP A 112 3.71 -0.96 -18.31
CA ASP A 112 3.69 -1.36 -19.72
C ASP A 112 5.07 -1.78 -20.25
N VAL A 113 6.15 -1.38 -19.57
CA VAL A 113 7.53 -1.77 -19.89
C VAL A 113 8.19 -2.37 -18.64
N LEU A 114 9.20 -3.24 -18.83
CA LEU A 114 9.90 -3.89 -17.71
C LEU A 114 10.67 -2.91 -16.81
N ASP A 115 11.43 -1.98 -17.40
CA ASP A 115 12.17 -0.91 -16.70
C ASP A 115 11.48 0.44 -16.93
N VAL A 116 10.45 0.70 -16.13
CA VAL A 116 9.82 2.02 -16.07
C VAL A 116 10.49 2.80 -14.95
N GLY A 117 11.50 3.59 -15.29
CA GLY A 117 12.23 4.42 -14.32
C GLY A 117 11.34 5.35 -13.50
N ALA A 118 10.18 5.74 -14.05
CA ALA A 118 9.20 6.58 -13.37
C ALA A 118 8.49 5.89 -12.18
N ILE A 119 8.44 4.55 -12.10
CA ILE A 119 7.81 3.84 -10.96
C ILE A 119 8.83 3.31 -9.95
N MET A 120 10.12 3.58 -10.19
CA MET A 120 11.22 3.09 -9.37
C MET A 120 11.59 4.09 -8.29
N TRP A 121 11.46 3.66 -7.04
CA TRP A 121 11.79 4.47 -5.87
C TRP A 121 12.97 3.89 -5.10
N ARG A 122 13.74 4.76 -4.45
CA ARG A 122 14.82 4.41 -3.53
C ARG A 122 14.59 5.08 -2.19
N ALA A 123 14.76 4.30 -1.12
CA ALA A 123 14.79 4.82 0.24
C ALA A 123 16.20 5.22 0.64
N VAL A 124 16.30 6.42 1.21
CA VAL A 124 17.52 6.92 1.87
C VAL A 124 17.18 7.31 3.31
N GLY A 125 18.13 7.07 4.20
CA GLY A 125 17.97 7.40 5.62
C GLY A 125 17.82 8.91 5.84
N CYS A 126 17.03 9.29 6.84
CA CYS A 126 16.94 10.67 7.28
C CYS A 126 18.13 11.07 8.17
N SER A 127 18.53 12.34 8.15
CA SER A 127 19.49 12.89 9.11
C SER A 127 18.75 13.52 10.30
N GLY A 128 19.14 13.19 11.55
CA GLY A 128 18.63 13.86 12.76
C GLY A 128 18.40 12.94 13.98
N PRO A 129 18.22 13.50 15.18
CA PRO A 129 18.18 12.75 16.45
C PRO A 129 16.93 11.86 16.66
N ASP A 130 15.86 12.05 15.89
CA ASP A 130 14.62 11.22 15.95
C ASP A 130 14.75 9.83 15.28
N LEU A 131 15.99 9.40 15.00
CA LEU A 131 16.36 8.16 14.31
C LEU A 131 16.03 6.86 15.08
N ALA A 132 15.43 6.93 16.26
CA ALA A 132 15.16 5.77 17.12
C ALA A 132 14.27 4.69 16.48
N ARG A 133 13.59 4.99 15.36
CA ARG A 133 12.65 4.06 14.74
C ARG A 133 13.11 3.37 13.47
N GLY A 134 14.19 3.81 12.80
CA GLY A 134 14.70 3.17 11.56
C GLY A 134 13.70 3.04 10.39
N CYS A 135 12.43 3.42 10.56
CA CYS A 135 11.35 3.26 9.59
C CYS A 135 11.01 4.56 8.86
N VAL A 136 11.70 5.66 9.14
CA VAL A 136 11.48 6.96 8.49
C VAL A 136 12.55 7.17 7.43
N VAL A 137 12.10 7.36 6.18
CA VAL A 137 12.96 7.48 5.00
C VAL A 137 12.55 8.67 4.14
N LEU A 138 13.46 9.09 3.28
CA LEU A 138 13.11 9.88 2.10
C LEU A 138 13.03 8.93 0.91
N LEU A 139 11.98 9.08 0.09
CA LEU A 139 11.82 8.32 -1.14
C LEU A 139 12.19 9.21 -2.32
N HIS A 140 13.14 8.77 -3.15
CA HIS A 140 13.48 9.46 -4.38
C HIS A 140 13.33 8.57 -5.60
N ASP A 141 12.99 9.16 -6.74
CA ASP A 141 12.87 8.47 -8.02
C ASP A 141 14.26 8.15 -8.62
N LYS A 142 14.28 7.50 -9.80
CA LYS A 142 15.52 7.18 -10.54
C LYS A 142 16.32 8.43 -10.91
N SER A 143 15.67 9.59 -11.02
CA SER A 143 16.28 10.89 -11.33
C SER A 143 16.78 11.65 -10.10
N GLY A 144 16.58 11.11 -8.90
CA GLY A 144 17.01 11.73 -7.63
C GLY A 144 16.04 12.77 -7.08
N ARG A 145 14.82 12.87 -7.60
CA ARG A 145 13.77 13.77 -7.08
C ARG A 145 12.99 13.09 -5.96
N TYR A 146 12.71 13.81 -4.88
CA TYR A 146 12.07 13.30 -3.68
C TYR A 146 10.54 13.41 -3.70
N LEU A 147 9.88 12.38 -3.18
CA LEU A 147 8.43 12.36 -2.96
C LEU A 147 8.05 13.27 -1.77
N ARG A 148 7.08 14.14 -1.98
CA ARG A 148 6.64 15.17 -1.03
C ARG A 148 5.15 15.08 -0.75
N GLY A 149 4.78 15.08 0.53
CA GLY A 149 3.40 15.29 0.96
C GLY A 149 3.09 16.78 1.05
N ASN A 150 2.24 17.31 0.16
CA ASN A 150 1.96 18.75 0.13
C ASN A 150 1.06 19.16 1.31
N GLN A 151 1.44 20.23 2.00
CA GLN A 151 0.67 20.77 3.12
C GLN A 151 -0.32 21.84 2.64
N THR A 152 -1.20 21.50 1.71
CA THR A 152 -2.25 22.43 1.26
C THR A 152 -3.46 22.32 2.18
N PHE A 153 -3.52 23.19 3.19
CA PHE A 153 -4.64 23.25 4.16
C PHE A 153 -6.02 23.47 3.53
N LEU A 154 -6.08 24.01 2.32
CA LEU A 154 -7.32 24.31 1.60
C LEU A 154 -7.80 23.16 0.70
N ALA A 155 -6.98 22.15 0.44
CA ALA A 155 -7.34 21.04 -0.43
C ALA A 155 -8.03 19.93 0.37
N ARG A 156 -9.21 19.48 -0.06
CA ARG A 156 -9.88 18.31 0.53
C ARG A 156 -9.04 17.02 0.42
N ARG A 157 -8.18 16.96 -0.59
CA ARG A 157 -7.24 15.87 -0.86
C ARG A 157 -5.89 16.50 -1.23
N PRO A 158 -5.02 16.76 -0.25
CA PRO A 158 -3.70 17.31 -0.53
C PRO A 158 -2.92 16.39 -1.49
N GLY A 159 -2.43 16.97 -2.58
CA GLY A 159 -1.67 16.25 -3.59
C GLY A 159 -0.30 15.78 -3.07
N VAL A 160 0.32 14.91 -3.85
CA VAL A 160 1.69 14.43 -3.59
C VAL A 160 2.52 14.79 -4.81
N SER A 161 3.66 15.43 -4.59
CA SER A 161 4.54 15.90 -5.66
C SER A 161 5.94 15.33 -5.55
N VAL A 162 6.74 15.56 -6.59
CA VAL A 162 8.10 15.06 -6.74
C VAL A 162 9.02 16.25 -7.02
N HIS A 163 9.96 16.54 -6.13
CA HIS A 163 10.81 17.73 -6.21
C HIS A 163 12.29 17.38 -6.13
N SER A 164 13.12 18.09 -6.89
CA SER A 164 14.58 18.08 -6.72
C SER A 164 15.02 18.88 -5.50
N ASP A 165 14.22 19.88 -5.11
CA ASP A 165 14.46 20.75 -3.97
C ASP A 165 14.17 20.04 -2.64
N VAL A 166 15.09 20.20 -1.70
CA VAL A 166 15.09 19.55 -0.38
C VAL A 166 14.80 20.57 0.73
N ASP A 167 14.49 21.82 0.37
CA ASP A 167 14.09 22.85 1.32
C ASP A 167 12.82 22.39 2.07
N ASN A 168 12.99 22.15 3.38
CA ASN A 168 12.03 21.56 4.31
C ASN A 168 11.82 20.03 4.24
N GLU A 169 12.78 19.28 4.78
CA GLU A 169 12.76 17.81 4.91
C GLU A 169 11.50 17.24 5.59
N THR A 170 10.82 17.99 6.45
CA THR A 170 9.70 17.44 7.24
C THR A 170 8.56 16.93 6.36
N SER A 171 8.34 17.56 5.20
CA SER A 171 7.32 17.17 4.21
C SER A 171 7.79 16.07 3.24
N LEU A 172 9.09 15.75 3.26
CA LEU A 172 9.73 14.69 2.47
C LEU A 172 9.92 13.40 3.28
N ARG A 173 9.71 13.45 4.60
CA ARG A 173 9.85 12.32 5.52
C ARG A 173 8.60 11.44 5.47
N TRP A 174 8.82 10.20 5.06
CA TRP A 174 7.82 9.16 5.03
C TRP A 174 8.17 8.07 6.03
N GLU A 175 7.26 7.81 6.95
CA GLU A 175 7.35 6.62 7.79
C GLU A 175 6.73 5.43 7.05
N VAL A 176 7.53 4.37 6.94
CA VAL A 176 7.12 3.10 6.35
C VAL A 176 6.43 2.28 7.42
N VAL A 177 5.10 2.30 7.41
CA VAL A 177 4.28 1.49 8.31
C VAL A 177 4.07 0.13 7.66
N ARG A 178 4.67 -0.92 8.21
CA ARG A 178 4.52 -2.29 7.70
C ARG A 178 3.10 -2.80 7.98
N VAL A 179 2.48 -3.35 6.94
CA VAL A 179 1.15 -3.98 7.02
C VAL A 179 1.34 -5.48 6.83
N THR A 180 0.88 -6.27 7.79
CA THR A 180 1.01 -7.73 7.70
C THR A 180 0.04 -8.30 6.67
N PRO A 181 0.41 -9.39 5.97
CA PRO A 181 -0.54 -10.16 5.19
C PRO A 181 -1.66 -10.72 6.08
N SER A 182 -2.88 -10.71 5.57
CA SER A 182 -4.03 -11.38 6.15
C SER A 182 -4.04 -12.84 5.74
N GLN A 183 -4.30 -13.73 6.70
CA GLN A 183 -4.57 -15.15 6.46
C GLN A 183 -6.02 -15.37 5.96
N VAL A 184 -6.89 -14.38 6.15
CA VAL A 184 -8.31 -14.44 5.78
C VAL A 184 -8.52 -13.62 4.52
N ARG A 185 -9.22 -14.22 3.55
CA ARG A 185 -9.67 -13.54 2.34
C ARG A 185 -10.65 -12.41 2.70
N PRO A 186 -10.39 -11.15 2.32
CA PRO A 186 -11.32 -10.06 2.55
C PRO A 186 -12.59 -10.23 1.75
N GLU A 187 -13.71 -9.82 2.33
CA GLU A 187 -15.00 -9.75 1.62
C GLU A 187 -15.00 -8.58 0.63
N LEU A 188 -15.70 -8.76 -0.49
CA LEU A 188 -15.89 -7.68 -1.46
C LEU A 188 -16.84 -6.62 -0.89
N PRO A 189 -16.64 -5.33 -1.24
CA PRO A 189 -17.58 -4.28 -0.87
C PRO A 189 -19.01 -4.61 -1.30
N ILE A 190 -19.95 -4.41 -0.39
CA ILE A 190 -21.37 -4.58 -0.67
C ILE A 190 -21.76 -3.62 -1.79
N ALA A 191 -22.44 -4.14 -2.82
CA ALA A 191 -22.98 -3.35 -3.91
C ALA A 191 -23.97 -2.31 -3.37
N THR A 192 -23.49 -1.10 -3.12
CA THR A 192 -24.31 0.01 -2.59
C THR A 192 -24.98 0.80 -3.73
N GLU A 193 -24.91 0.30 -4.96
CA GLU A 193 -25.66 0.83 -6.12
C GLU A 193 -27.16 0.47 -5.99
N CYS A 194 -27.78 0.89 -4.89
CA CYS A 194 -29.22 0.76 -4.68
C CYS A 194 -29.98 1.55 -5.76
N ASN A 195 -30.95 0.87 -6.37
CA ASN A 195 -31.88 1.41 -7.38
C ASN A 195 -32.69 2.65 -6.92
N LEU A 196 -32.62 3.04 -5.65
CA LEU A 196 -33.46 4.07 -5.02
C LEU A 196 -33.11 5.52 -5.42
N THR A 197 -31.93 5.78 -5.99
CA THR A 197 -31.49 7.14 -6.38
C THR A 197 -31.30 7.33 -7.90
N LYS A 198 -31.63 6.31 -8.72
CA LYS A 198 -31.40 6.30 -10.17
C LYS A 198 -32.00 7.49 -10.93
N ASN A 199 -33.08 8.09 -10.44
CA ASN A 199 -33.78 9.15 -11.17
C ASN A 199 -33.33 10.59 -10.83
N LEU A 200 -32.81 10.85 -9.63
CA LEU A 200 -32.42 12.20 -9.21
C LEU A 200 -30.93 12.50 -9.42
N VAL A 201 -30.07 11.46 -9.44
CA VAL A 201 -28.60 11.62 -9.51
C VAL A 201 -28.05 11.49 -10.94
N ALA A 202 -28.76 10.80 -11.83
CA ALA A 202 -28.30 10.50 -13.19
C ALA A 202 -28.15 11.74 -14.10
N ALA A 203 -28.88 12.83 -13.82
CA ALA A 203 -28.76 14.07 -14.58
C ALA A 203 -27.48 14.86 -14.26
N CYS A 204 -26.99 14.78 -13.01
CA CYS A 204 -25.81 15.51 -12.55
C CYS A 204 -24.52 14.69 -12.61
N PHE A 205 -24.62 13.35 -12.62
CA PHE A 205 -23.47 12.45 -12.71
C PHE A 205 -23.75 11.37 -13.74
N PRO A 206 -23.27 11.54 -15.00
CA PRO A 206 -23.47 10.52 -16.01
C PRO A 206 -22.85 9.20 -15.55
N PRO A 207 -23.50 8.05 -15.85
CA PRO A 207 -23.00 6.75 -15.43
C PRO A 207 -21.58 6.52 -15.95
N LEU A 208 -20.69 6.09 -15.05
CA LEU A 208 -19.34 5.67 -15.42
C LEU A 208 -19.44 4.42 -16.29
N ARG A 209 -19.06 4.57 -17.56
CA ARG A 209 -19.04 3.50 -18.57
C ARG A 209 -17.59 3.20 -18.95
N ARG A 210 -17.23 1.93 -18.97
CA ARG A 210 -15.91 1.45 -19.38
C ARG A 210 -15.99 0.08 -20.03
N GLN A 211 -15.00 -0.26 -20.84
CA GLN A 211 -14.82 -1.62 -21.33
C GLN A 211 -14.11 -2.45 -20.25
N ILE A 212 -14.49 -3.73 -20.12
CA ILE A 212 -13.75 -4.70 -19.30
C ILE A 212 -13.23 -5.78 -20.23
N GLN A 213 -11.90 -5.92 -20.30
CA GLN A 213 -11.27 -7.06 -20.93
C GLN A 213 -10.94 -8.08 -19.86
N PHE A 214 -11.32 -9.33 -20.04
CA PHE A 214 -11.06 -10.36 -19.05
C PHE A 214 -10.41 -11.60 -19.67
N VAL A 215 -9.59 -12.27 -18.87
CA VAL A 215 -8.99 -13.55 -19.20
C VAL A 215 -8.97 -14.43 -17.96
N THR A 216 -9.15 -15.72 -18.13
CA THR A 216 -9.00 -16.68 -17.04
C THR A 216 -7.56 -17.19 -16.99
N ALA A 217 -6.92 -17.11 -15.82
CA ALA A 217 -5.53 -17.51 -15.63
C ALA A 217 -5.31 -18.99 -16.03
N GLY A 218 -4.14 -19.28 -16.62
CA GLY A 218 -3.78 -20.60 -17.15
C GLY A 218 -4.01 -20.71 -18.66
N ALA A 219 -5.15 -21.26 -19.06
CA ALA A 219 -5.52 -21.45 -20.48
C ALA A 219 -7.03 -21.29 -20.69
N GLY A 220 -7.68 -20.44 -19.89
CA GLY A 220 -9.14 -20.36 -19.86
C GLY A 220 -9.72 -19.30 -20.79
N ALA A 221 -11.04 -19.11 -20.70
CA ALA A 221 -11.80 -18.19 -21.53
C ALA A 221 -11.27 -16.75 -21.42
N ALA A 222 -11.18 -16.09 -22.58
CA ALA A 222 -10.93 -14.67 -22.71
C ALA A 222 -12.12 -14.01 -23.40
N GLY A 223 -12.38 -12.75 -23.07
CA GLY A 223 -13.47 -12.01 -23.66
C GLY A 223 -13.48 -10.54 -23.24
N ASN A 224 -14.49 -9.83 -23.71
CA ASN A 224 -14.71 -8.42 -23.42
C ASN A 224 -16.17 -8.17 -23.08
N ILE A 225 -16.37 -7.31 -22.09
CA ILE A 225 -17.63 -6.64 -21.82
C ILE A 225 -17.50 -5.24 -22.42
N ASP A 226 -18.16 -5.00 -23.55
CA ASP A 226 -18.04 -3.73 -24.29
C ASP A 226 -18.43 -2.52 -23.46
N VAL A 227 -19.49 -2.66 -22.67
CA VAL A 227 -19.97 -1.61 -21.77
C VAL A 227 -20.30 -2.20 -20.41
N PHE A 228 -19.48 -1.86 -19.43
CA PHE A 228 -19.77 -2.01 -18.01
C PHE A 228 -20.12 -0.65 -17.42
N THR A 229 -21.25 -0.57 -16.72
CA THR A 229 -21.75 0.65 -16.07
C THR A 229 -21.65 0.51 -14.56
N GLY A 230 -21.15 1.55 -13.89
CA GLY A 230 -21.05 1.58 -12.43
C GLY A 230 -19.61 1.37 -11.95
N LYS A 231 -19.44 1.11 -10.66
CA LYS A 231 -18.15 0.90 -10.00
C LYS A 231 -18.13 -0.36 -9.16
N SER A 232 -19.30 -0.93 -8.85
CA SER A 232 -19.36 -2.10 -7.98
C SER A 232 -18.55 -3.27 -8.54
N VAL A 233 -17.54 -3.71 -7.77
CA VAL A 233 -16.78 -4.92 -8.07
C VAL A 233 -17.64 -6.18 -7.93
N GLN A 234 -18.61 -6.16 -7.01
CA GLN A 234 -19.57 -7.24 -6.81
C GLN A 234 -20.50 -7.41 -8.02
N LEU A 235 -21.04 -6.31 -8.57
CA LEU A 235 -21.84 -6.38 -9.81
C LEU A 235 -21.01 -6.83 -11.01
N LEU A 236 -19.73 -6.47 -11.07
CA LEU A 236 -18.81 -7.00 -12.08
C LEU A 236 -18.63 -8.51 -11.93
N ARG A 237 -18.44 -9.00 -10.71
CA ARG A 237 -18.32 -10.43 -10.41
C ARG A 237 -19.56 -11.20 -10.85
N GLU A 238 -20.75 -10.74 -10.49
CA GLU A 238 -22.02 -11.36 -10.87
C GLU A 238 -22.19 -11.40 -12.41
N LYS A 239 -21.88 -10.31 -13.11
CA LYS A 239 -21.95 -10.27 -14.57
C LYS A 239 -21.00 -11.27 -15.22
N LEU A 240 -19.77 -11.38 -14.72
CA LEU A 240 -18.79 -12.35 -15.22
C LEU A 240 -19.21 -13.78 -14.92
N ALA A 241 -19.77 -14.04 -13.73
CA ALA A 241 -20.30 -15.36 -13.40
C ALA A 241 -21.43 -15.79 -14.34
N GLY A 242 -22.33 -14.87 -14.70
CA GLY A 242 -23.37 -15.13 -15.68
C GLY A 242 -22.85 -15.42 -17.10
N ILE A 243 -21.75 -14.78 -17.51
CA ILE A 243 -21.10 -15.04 -18.82
C ILE A 243 -20.39 -16.40 -18.83
N LEU A 244 -19.75 -16.77 -17.72
CA LEU A 244 -18.86 -17.93 -17.63
C LEU A 244 -19.57 -19.22 -17.18
N GLY A 245 -20.73 -19.09 -16.54
CA GLY A 245 -21.48 -20.23 -15.98
C GLY A 245 -20.93 -20.77 -14.66
N TYR A 246 -20.02 -20.05 -14.00
CA TYR A 246 -19.48 -20.38 -12.68
C TYR A 246 -19.15 -19.10 -11.92
N ASP A 247 -19.17 -19.11 -10.59
CA ASP A 247 -18.96 -17.95 -9.71
C ASP A 247 -17.75 -18.07 -8.76
N GLU A 248 -17.11 -19.24 -8.76
CA GLU A 248 -15.89 -19.54 -8.01
C GLU A 248 -14.64 -19.02 -8.73
N PHE A 249 -14.32 -17.75 -8.49
CA PHE A 249 -13.07 -17.12 -8.94
C PHE A 249 -12.72 -15.89 -8.11
N THR A 250 -11.44 -15.54 -8.11
CA THR A 250 -10.92 -14.28 -7.57
C THR A 250 -10.74 -13.28 -8.71
N LEU A 251 -11.35 -12.10 -8.58
CA LEU A 251 -11.14 -10.99 -9.51
C LEU A 251 -9.81 -10.32 -9.22
N CYS A 252 -8.89 -10.38 -10.18
CA CYS A 252 -7.63 -9.62 -10.13
C CYS A 252 -7.61 -8.56 -11.23
N VAL A 253 -7.04 -7.39 -10.95
CA VAL A 253 -6.71 -6.39 -11.97
C VAL A 253 -5.23 -6.50 -12.34
N ARG A 254 -4.93 -6.25 -13.61
CA ARG A 254 -3.56 -6.15 -14.12
C ARG A 254 -3.37 -4.80 -14.82
N ALA A 255 -2.49 -3.97 -14.26
CA ALA A 255 -2.21 -2.63 -14.76
C ALA A 255 -0.93 -2.62 -15.64
N GLY A 256 -1.13 -2.71 -16.95
CA GLY A 256 -0.07 -2.85 -17.95
C GLY A 256 0.41 -4.29 -18.15
N ILE A 257 1.10 -4.54 -19.27
CA ILE A 257 1.46 -5.91 -19.69
C ILE A 257 2.41 -6.63 -18.72
N HIS A 258 3.25 -5.89 -18.01
CA HIS A 258 4.16 -6.40 -16.98
C HIS A 258 3.65 -6.13 -15.55
N GLY A 259 2.42 -5.63 -15.41
CA GLY A 259 1.80 -5.42 -14.11
C GLY A 259 1.57 -6.75 -13.38
N ARG A 260 1.83 -6.76 -12.06
CA ARG A 260 1.50 -7.90 -11.20
C ARG A 260 -0.01 -8.02 -11.00
N LEU A 261 -0.51 -9.25 -10.86
CA LEU A 261 -1.91 -9.49 -10.51
C LEU A 261 -2.20 -8.89 -9.13
N THR A 262 -3.28 -8.12 -9.05
CA THR A 262 -3.72 -7.47 -7.81
C THR A 262 -5.17 -7.84 -7.54
N PRO A 263 -5.49 -8.53 -6.44
CA PRO A 263 -6.87 -8.80 -6.08
C PRO A 263 -7.69 -7.50 -5.97
N LEU A 264 -8.85 -7.46 -6.62
CA LEU A 264 -9.78 -6.34 -6.51
C LEU A 264 -10.58 -6.47 -5.22
N LEU A 265 -10.14 -5.76 -4.18
CA LEU A 265 -10.78 -5.72 -2.85
C LEU A 265 -11.65 -4.48 -2.65
N ILE A 266 -11.74 -3.63 -3.68
CA ILE A 266 -12.46 -2.37 -3.66
C ILE A 266 -13.25 -2.18 -4.96
N ASP A 267 -14.20 -1.26 -4.92
CA ASP A 267 -14.92 -0.82 -6.11
C ASP A 267 -13.96 -0.28 -7.17
N LEU A 268 -14.33 -0.52 -8.42
CA LEU A 268 -13.59 -0.14 -9.61
C LEU A 268 -13.32 1.37 -9.64
N PRO A 269 -12.19 1.79 -10.22
CA PRO A 269 -11.84 3.20 -10.27
C PRO A 269 -12.93 4.02 -11.00
N ARG A 270 -13.11 5.27 -10.58
CA ARG A 270 -13.88 6.33 -11.23
C ARG A 270 -13.22 6.80 -12.54
N SER A 271 -12.83 5.84 -13.37
CA SER A 271 -12.24 6.03 -14.68
C SER A 271 -13.12 5.37 -15.74
N ARG A 272 -13.03 5.89 -16.96
CA ARG A 272 -13.63 5.32 -18.17
C ARG A 272 -12.64 4.42 -18.94
N GLU A 273 -11.41 4.31 -18.45
CA GLU A 273 -10.38 3.48 -19.04
C GLU A 273 -10.77 2.00 -19.03
N THR A 274 -10.31 1.30 -20.05
CA THR A 274 -10.43 -0.15 -20.15
C THR A 274 -9.73 -0.81 -18.98
N LEU A 275 -10.42 -1.71 -18.27
CA LEU A 275 -9.80 -2.50 -17.21
C LEU A 275 -9.47 -3.90 -17.73
N HIS A 276 -8.25 -4.34 -17.46
CA HIS A 276 -7.82 -5.70 -17.71
C HIS A 276 -7.97 -6.53 -16.43
N ILE A 277 -8.92 -7.46 -16.47
CA ILE A 277 -9.29 -8.33 -15.38
C ILE A 277 -8.74 -9.73 -15.64
N VAL A 278 -8.15 -10.33 -14.63
CA VAL A 278 -7.67 -11.71 -14.65
C VAL A 278 -8.48 -12.49 -13.62
N LEU A 279 -9.14 -13.55 -14.08
CA LEU A 279 -9.93 -14.43 -13.24
C LEU A 279 -9.03 -15.55 -12.77
N VAL A 280 -8.79 -15.61 -11.46
CA VAL A 280 -7.98 -16.64 -10.85
C VAL A 280 -8.91 -17.70 -10.26
N ARG A 281 -8.71 -18.96 -10.65
CA ARG A 281 -9.53 -20.07 -10.14
C ARG A 281 -9.03 -20.52 -8.77
N PRO A 282 -9.91 -21.02 -7.90
CA PRO A 282 -9.49 -21.69 -6.67
C PRO A 282 -8.50 -22.83 -6.95
N ASN A 283 -7.62 -23.12 -6.00
CA ASN A 283 -6.65 -24.22 -6.06
C ASN A 283 -5.71 -24.15 -7.28
N SER A 284 -5.44 -22.96 -7.79
CA SER A 284 -4.46 -22.74 -8.86
C SER A 284 -3.19 -22.12 -8.28
N GLU A 285 -2.04 -22.36 -8.93
CA GLU A 285 -0.77 -21.75 -8.53
C GLU A 285 -0.85 -20.21 -8.48
N ALA A 286 -1.70 -19.62 -9.32
CA ALA A 286 -1.94 -18.18 -9.34
C ALA A 286 -2.69 -17.69 -8.09
N GLU A 287 -3.56 -18.53 -7.51
CA GLU A 287 -4.28 -18.24 -6.26
C GLU A 287 -3.35 -18.30 -5.05
N ASP A 288 -2.44 -19.27 -5.02
CA ASP A 288 -1.47 -19.43 -3.93
C ASP A 288 -0.50 -18.25 -3.80
N GLN A 289 -0.32 -17.49 -4.89
CA GLN A 289 0.50 -16.27 -4.92
C GLN A 289 -0.27 -15.00 -4.52
N LEU A 290 -1.60 -15.08 -4.33
CA LEU A 290 -2.39 -13.91 -3.94
C LEU A 290 -2.24 -13.63 -2.45
N LEU A 291 -1.84 -12.40 -2.14
CA LEU A 291 -1.73 -11.90 -0.78
C LEU A 291 -2.75 -10.79 -0.56
N PHE A 292 -3.24 -10.69 0.68
CA PHE A 292 -4.22 -9.71 1.10
C PHE A 292 -3.68 -8.88 2.26
N PRO A 293 -3.90 -7.55 2.30
CA PRO A 293 -3.42 -6.73 3.41
C PRO A 293 -4.33 -6.85 4.65
N ASN A 294 -3.73 -6.94 5.85
CA ASN A 294 -4.45 -6.87 7.12
C ASN A 294 -4.72 -5.41 7.53
N LEU A 295 -5.90 -4.89 7.14
CA LEU A 295 -6.29 -3.51 7.41
C LEU A 295 -6.56 -3.22 8.90
N ASN A 296 -6.98 -4.23 9.67
CA ASN A 296 -7.23 -4.06 11.11
C ASN A 296 -5.92 -3.75 11.85
N ALA A 297 -4.83 -4.42 11.50
CA ALA A 297 -3.51 -4.14 12.04
C ALA A 297 -3.08 -2.69 11.74
N LEU A 298 -3.31 -2.21 10.52
CA LEU A 298 -3.00 -0.83 10.12
C LEU A 298 -3.79 0.20 10.95
N LEU A 299 -5.09 0.00 11.12
CA LEU A 299 -5.94 0.90 11.92
C LEU A 299 -5.50 0.96 13.39
N LEU A 300 -5.12 -0.18 13.97
CA LEU A 300 -4.63 -0.24 15.34
C LEU A 300 -3.32 0.56 15.49
N LEU A 301 -2.36 0.37 14.59
CA LEU A 301 -1.10 1.13 14.57
C LEU A 301 -1.33 2.64 14.43
N ALA A 302 -2.27 3.04 13.57
CA ALA A 302 -2.63 4.45 13.40
C ALA A 302 -3.28 5.05 14.66
N SER A 303 -4.08 4.27 15.40
CA SER A 303 -4.70 4.75 16.65
C SER A 303 -3.68 4.99 17.77
N VAL A 304 -2.75 4.06 17.99
CA VAL A 304 -1.72 4.16 19.05
C VAL A 304 -0.84 5.40 18.84
N THR A 305 -0.43 5.65 17.61
CA THR A 305 0.45 6.78 17.30
C THR A 305 -0.24 8.13 17.43
N SER A 306 -1.54 8.22 17.15
CA SER A 306 -2.31 9.47 17.31
C SER A 306 -2.39 9.96 18.77
N HIS A 307 -2.39 9.05 19.74
CA HIS A 307 -2.39 9.37 21.17
C HIS A 307 -1.04 9.91 21.68
N ILE A 308 0.06 9.56 21.03
CA ILE A 308 1.42 10.01 21.42
C ILE A 308 1.69 11.42 20.88
N SER A 309 1.20 11.74 19.68
CA SER A 309 1.31 13.10 19.12
C SER A 309 0.43 14.13 19.83
N GLY A 310 -0.65 13.70 20.50
CA GLY A 310 -1.57 14.58 21.23
C GLY A 310 -1.08 15.02 22.61
N SER A 311 -0.03 14.41 23.16
CA SER A 311 0.48 14.70 24.51
C SER A 311 1.69 15.63 24.55
N SER A 312 2.20 16.13 23.41
CA SER A 312 3.32 17.09 23.37
C SER A 312 2.93 18.53 23.01
N SER A 313 1.64 18.88 23.13
CA SER A 313 1.16 20.26 22.97
C SER A 313 0.26 20.66 24.15
N SER A 314 0.85 20.87 25.32
CA SER A 314 0.25 21.73 26.34
C SER A 314 1.32 22.58 27.01
N ASP A 315 1.68 23.69 26.38
CA ASP A 315 2.05 24.88 27.14
C ASP A 315 1.75 26.13 26.32
N ARG A 316 0.45 26.47 26.25
CA ARG A 316 -0.05 27.81 25.94
C ARG A 316 -1.44 27.92 26.53
N GLY A 317 -1.49 28.53 27.71
CA GLY A 317 -2.71 28.69 28.49
C GLY A 317 -3.75 29.52 27.76
N TYR A 318 -4.98 29.02 27.77
CA TYR A 318 -6.19 29.82 27.85
C TYR A 318 -7.22 29.02 28.66
N ALA A 319 -7.62 29.56 29.80
CA ALA A 319 -8.71 29.05 30.60
C ALA A 319 -10.03 29.26 29.86
N VAL A 320 -10.79 28.18 29.64
CA VAL A 320 -12.23 28.25 29.37
C VAL A 320 -12.94 27.23 30.25
N SER A 321 -13.95 27.74 30.94
CA SER A 321 -14.75 27.13 32.00
C SER A 321 -15.92 26.31 31.44
N GLY A 322 -16.21 25.15 32.07
CA GLY A 322 -17.47 24.36 32.00
C GLY A 322 -17.78 23.71 30.64
N SER A 323 -18.33 22.50 30.50
CA SER A 323 -19.13 21.67 31.42
C SER A 323 -19.22 20.24 30.86
N ASN A 324 -19.37 19.26 31.77
CA ASN A 324 -20.04 17.96 31.60
C ASN A 324 -19.46 16.92 30.63
N GLY A 325 -18.44 16.20 31.09
CA GLY A 325 -18.07 14.87 30.59
C GLY A 325 -18.58 13.76 31.51
N LEU A 326 -19.44 12.88 30.98
CA LEU A 326 -19.81 11.61 31.60
C LEU A 326 -18.56 10.73 31.72
N ARG A 327 -18.15 10.42 32.97
CA ARG A 327 -17.08 9.45 33.28
C ARG A 327 -17.66 8.03 33.26
N LEU A 328 -17.12 7.16 32.42
CA LEU A 328 -17.19 5.70 32.62
C LEU A 328 -16.00 5.27 33.52
N PRO A 329 -16.19 4.31 34.44
CA PRO A 329 -15.19 3.99 35.46
C PRO A 329 -14.03 3.16 34.90
N LEU A 330 -12.81 3.56 35.27
CA LEU A 330 -11.57 2.82 35.08
C LEU A 330 -11.54 1.64 36.07
N ILE A 331 -11.59 0.41 35.58
CA ILE A 331 -11.39 -0.80 36.39
C ILE A 331 -9.89 -0.92 36.65
N THR A 332 -9.46 -0.55 37.86
CA THR A 332 -8.10 -0.78 38.35
C THR A 332 -8.00 -2.20 38.90
N LEU A 333 -7.38 -3.12 38.17
CA LEU A 333 -6.98 -4.41 38.72
C LEU A 333 -5.72 -4.22 39.58
N ARG A 334 -5.88 -4.48 40.89
CA ARG A 334 -4.79 -4.51 41.88
C ARG A 334 -3.91 -5.75 41.64
N PRO A 335 -2.58 -5.67 41.82
CA PRO A 335 -1.73 -6.86 41.87
C PRO A 335 -1.88 -7.53 43.23
N ASN A 336 -2.20 -8.83 43.24
CA ASN A 336 -2.22 -9.64 44.45
C ASN A 336 -0.86 -10.32 44.68
N GLU A 337 -0.49 -10.37 45.94
CA GLU A 337 0.78 -10.82 46.50
C GLU A 337 0.97 -12.35 46.49
N THR A 338 2.23 -12.74 46.25
CA THR A 338 3.05 -13.78 46.92
C THR A 338 2.57 -15.25 47.01
N ALA A 339 3.37 -16.16 46.42
CA ALA A 339 3.66 -17.50 46.95
C ALA A 339 5.02 -18.03 46.39
N PRO A 340 5.70 -18.98 47.06
CA PRO A 340 7.13 -18.89 47.33
C PRO A 340 8.06 -19.70 46.42
N GLN A 341 9.35 -19.38 46.54
CA GLN A 341 10.50 -20.04 45.94
C GLN A 341 10.68 -21.49 46.43
N SER A 342 11.05 -22.39 45.53
CA SER A 342 11.69 -23.66 45.86
C SER A 342 12.68 -24.07 44.76
N SER A 343 13.82 -24.54 45.23
CA SER A 343 15.12 -24.75 44.61
C SER A 343 15.26 -25.99 43.71
N THR A 344 16.32 -25.91 42.89
CA THR A 344 17.16 -26.97 42.26
C THR A 344 16.71 -27.72 41.00
N PRO A 345 17.60 -27.81 39.97
CA PRO A 345 17.37 -28.58 38.74
C PRO A 345 18.06 -29.96 38.80
N HIS A 346 17.41 -31.01 38.29
CA HIS A 346 18.11 -32.24 37.91
C HIS A 346 17.33 -33.06 36.86
N ASN A 347 18.12 -33.60 35.93
CA ASN A 347 17.89 -34.75 35.02
C ASN A 347 17.09 -34.43 33.74
N ALA A 348 17.74 -34.34 32.57
CA ALA A 348 18.37 -35.41 31.80
C ALA A 348 17.37 -36.47 31.31
N TYR A 349 16.91 -36.32 30.06
CA TYR A 349 16.55 -37.45 29.19
C TYR A 349 17.01 -37.15 27.76
N THR A 350 18.00 -37.93 27.35
CA THR A 350 18.50 -38.10 25.98
C THR A 350 17.91 -39.41 25.44
N LEU A 351 17.81 -39.48 24.10
CA LEU A 351 17.87 -40.65 23.19
C LEU A 351 16.56 -40.95 22.41
N PRO A 352 16.64 -41.56 21.20
CA PRO A 352 17.78 -41.66 20.28
C PRO A 352 17.45 -41.34 18.80
N LEU A 353 18.49 -40.90 18.08
CA LEU A 353 18.64 -41.08 16.64
C LEU A 353 18.92 -42.56 16.36
N THR A 354 18.24 -43.13 15.36
CA THR A 354 18.65 -44.37 14.70
C THR A 354 18.96 -44.06 13.24
N ASP A 355 20.26 -44.08 12.94
CA ASP A 355 20.79 -44.31 11.60
C ASP A 355 20.55 -45.78 11.23
N ASN A 356 20.12 -46.01 9.99
CA ASN A 356 20.46 -47.24 9.28
C ASN A 356 20.63 -46.89 7.80
N GLY A 357 21.90 -46.89 7.38
CA GLY A 357 22.28 -46.76 5.99
C GLY A 357 21.97 -48.02 5.19
N THR A 358 21.76 -47.84 3.90
CA THR A 358 22.18 -48.85 2.92
C THR A 358 22.56 -48.13 1.63
N ALA A 359 23.86 -48.10 1.37
CA ALA A 359 24.41 -47.80 0.06
C ALA A 359 24.34 -49.06 -0.80
N ALA A 360 23.83 -48.96 -2.02
CA ALA A 360 24.08 -49.91 -3.09
C ALA A 360 24.34 -49.12 -4.38
N THR A 361 25.62 -49.02 -4.71
CA THR A 361 26.18 -48.59 -5.97
C THR A 361 25.98 -49.70 -7.01
N ALA A 362 25.43 -49.37 -8.18
CA ALA A 362 25.65 -50.14 -9.39
C ALA A 362 25.92 -49.17 -10.54
N LYS A 363 27.15 -49.24 -11.03
CA LYS A 363 27.66 -48.64 -12.27
C LYS A 363 27.64 -49.76 -13.32
N VAL A 364 27.54 -49.37 -14.60
CA VAL A 364 28.20 -49.98 -15.79
C VAL A 364 27.28 -50.36 -16.98
N GLN A 365 27.51 -49.58 -18.06
CA GLN A 365 27.64 -49.88 -19.51
C GLN A 365 26.47 -50.17 -20.47
N SER A 366 26.39 -49.27 -21.46
CA SER A 366 26.39 -49.49 -22.92
C SER A 366 25.71 -50.74 -23.50
N ARG A 367 24.66 -50.53 -24.30
CA ARG A 367 24.76 -50.41 -25.76
C ARG A 367 23.49 -49.76 -26.33
#